data_AF-A0A5C3NT36-F1
#
_entry.id   AF-A0A5C3NT36-F1
#
_cell.length_a   1.000
_cell.length_b   1.000
_cell.length_c   1.000
_cell.angle_alpha   90.00
_cell.angle_beta   90.00
_cell.angle_gamma   90.00
#
_symmetry.space_group_name_H-M   'P 1'
#
loop_
_entity.id
_entity.type
_entity.pdbx_description
1 polymer ?
#
loop_
_entity_poly.entity_id
_entity_poly.type
_entity_poly.pdbx_seq_one_letter_code
_entity_poly.pdbx_strand_id
1 'polypeptide(L)' 'MLARFQQVMKKLSLLGFDQSTLTDCSDVIPVPTGTVPDPFLPAGKSMSDIEPACAATPFPTLSAVAGAISTIPAVPLDS' A
#
# COMPACT_ATOMS: atom_id res chain seq x y z
N MET A 1 4.64 5.66 -1.90
CA MET A 1 3.65 4.70 -2.47
C MET A 1 2.45 5.43 -3.08
N LEU A 2 1.70 6.21 -2.30
CA LEU A 2 0.43 6.84 -2.70
C LEU A 2 0.47 7.56 -4.06
N ALA A 3 1.40 8.51 -4.26
CA ALA A 3 1.48 9.27 -5.51
C ALA A 3 1.69 8.37 -6.75
N ARG A 4 2.51 7.31 -6.63
CA ARG A 4 2.73 6.36 -7.73
C ARG A 4 1.48 5.52 -8.00
N PHE A 5 0.78 5.08 -6.95
CA PHE A 5 -0.47 4.34 -7.09
C PHE A 5 -1.55 5.19 -7.78
N GLN A 6 -1.74 6.45 -7.35
CA GLN A 6 -2.70 7.38 -7.96
C GLN A 6 -2.45 7.56 -9.46
N GLN A 7 -1.19 7.78 -9.86
CA GLN A 7 -0.82 7.94 -11.28
C GLN A 7 -1.12 6.70 -12.11
N VAL A 8 -0.78 5.50 -11.60
CA VAL A 8 -1.01 4.25 -12.32
C VAL A 8 -2.49 3.92 -12.39
N MET A 9 -3.25 4.14 -11.33
CA MET A 9 -4.70 3.93 -11.32
C MET A 9 -5.42 4.88 -12.28
N LYS A 10 -5.00 6.15 -12.37
CA LYS A 10 -5.51 7.08 -13.37
C LYS A 10 -5.27 6.56 -14.79
N LYS A 11 -4.08 6.02 -15.07
CA LYS A 11 -3.80 5.42 -16.40
C LYS A 11 -4.65 4.17 -16.64
N LEU A 12 -4.78 3.30 -15.64
CA LEU A 12 -5.56 2.07 -15.73
C LEU A 12 -7.05 2.33 -15.99
N SER A 13 -7.63 3.33 -15.31
CA SER A 13 -9.05 3.69 -15.48
C SER A 13 -9.39 4.26 -16.85
N LEU A 14 -8.39 4.61 -17.67
CA LEU A 14 -8.55 5.19 -19.00
C LEU A 14 -8.28 4.20 -20.14
N LEU A 15 -8.07 2.91 -19.84
CA LEU A 15 -7.87 1.91 -20.89
C LEU A 15 -9.08 1.87 -21.84
N GLY A 16 -8.83 2.11 -23.13
CA GLY A 16 -9.86 2.13 -24.17
C GLY A 16 -10.55 3.48 -24.39
N PHE A 17 -10.18 4.53 -23.64
CA PHE A 17 -10.75 5.87 -23.76
C PHE A 17 -9.67 6.94 -23.96
N ASP A 18 -9.99 8.01 -24.67
CA ASP A 18 -9.16 9.21 -24.68
C ASP A 18 -9.61 10.13 -23.53
N GLN A 19 -8.72 10.38 -22.57
CA GLN A 19 -8.99 11.26 -21.43
C GLN A 19 -9.51 12.64 -21.84
N SER A 20 -9.08 13.16 -23.01
CA SER A 20 -9.52 14.47 -23.50
C SER A 20 -11.01 14.53 -23.85
N THR A 21 -11.65 13.36 -24.00
CA THR A 21 -13.08 13.20 -24.32
C THR A 21 -13.94 12.99 -23.07
N LEU A 22 -13.34 12.94 -21.89
CA LEU A 22 -14.02 12.70 -20.61
C LEU A 22 -14.06 13.96 -19.75
N THR A 23 -15.11 14.08 -18.95
CA THR A 23 -15.23 15.13 -17.92
C THR A 23 -14.41 14.76 -16.69
N ASP A 24 -13.65 15.71 -16.14
CA ASP A 24 -12.94 15.52 -14.88
C ASP A 24 -13.90 15.73 -13.70
N CYS A 25 -14.28 14.63 -13.05
CA CYS A 25 -15.13 14.62 -11.85
C CYS A 25 -14.32 14.25 -10.59
N SER A 26 -13.00 14.51 -10.58
CA SER A 26 -12.15 14.11 -9.44
C SER A 26 -12.51 14.84 -8.13
N ASP A 27 -13.22 15.96 -8.23
CA ASP A 27 -13.64 16.82 -7.11
C ASP A 27 -14.73 16.17 -6.24
N VAL A 28 -15.52 15.25 -6.78
CA VAL A 28 -16.53 14.50 -5.99
C VAL A 28 -15.97 13.28 -5.28
N ILE A 29 -14.69 12.94 -5.50
CA ILE A 29 -14.03 11.83 -4.82
C ILE A 29 -13.77 12.25 -3.36
N PRO A 30 -14.24 11.47 -2.35
CA PRO A 30 -13.99 11.80 -0.96
C PRO A 30 -12.49 11.91 -0.64
N VAL A 31 -12.15 12.85 0.25
CA VAL A 31 -10.77 13.01 0.73
C VAL A 31 -10.36 11.75 1.50
N PRO A 32 -9.21 11.13 1.18
CA PRO A 32 -8.78 9.92 1.85
C PRO A 32 -8.46 10.20 3.33
N THR A 33 -8.80 9.25 4.19
CA THR A 33 -8.47 9.29 5.62
C THR A 33 -7.26 8.41 5.94
N GLY A 34 -6.67 8.63 7.11
CA GLY A 34 -5.55 7.84 7.62
C GLY A 34 -4.17 8.46 7.39
N THR A 35 -3.16 7.83 7.96
CA THR A 35 -1.74 8.22 7.83
C THR A 35 -0.94 7.02 7.33
N VAL A 36 0.22 7.28 6.73
CA VAL A 36 1.17 6.22 6.33
C VAL A 36 2.16 6.04 7.48
N PRO A 37 2.06 4.96 8.27
CA PRO A 37 3.06 4.67 9.30
C PRO A 37 4.35 4.13 8.67
N ASP A 38 5.44 4.20 9.44
CA ASP A 38 6.66 3.50 9.09
C ASP A 38 6.43 1.97 9.09
N PRO A 39 7.01 1.25 8.13
CA PRO A 39 6.87 -0.20 8.06
C PRO A 39 7.59 -0.88 9.24
N PHE A 40 7.02 -1.99 9.71
CA PHE A 40 7.56 -2.81 10.80
C PHE A 40 7.39 -4.31 10.49
N LEU A 41 8.16 -5.13 11.19
CA LEU A 41 8.04 -6.60 11.14
C LEU A 41 6.94 -7.06 12.11
N PRO A 42 6.07 -8.00 11.70
CA PRO A 42 5.04 -8.56 12.58
C PRO A 42 5.60 -9.24 13.83
N ALA A 43 4.78 -9.39 14.86
CA ALA A 43 5.15 -10.12 16.06
C ALA A 43 5.53 -11.58 15.73
N GLY A 44 6.58 -12.09 16.37
CA GLY A 44 7.16 -13.39 16.06
C GLY A 44 8.01 -13.45 14.78
N LYS A 45 8.26 -12.31 14.11
CA LYS A 45 9.18 -12.20 12.96
C LYS A 45 10.36 -11.29 13.25
N SER A 46 11.43 -11.48 12.51
CA SER A 46 12.70 -10.77 12.67
C SER A 46 13.38 -10.53 11.33
N MET A 47 14.46 -9.74 11.32
CA MET A 47 15.22 -9.45 10.09
C MET A 47 15.81 -10.72 9.45
N SER A 48 16.01 -11.81 10.20
CA SER A 48 16.50 -13.08 9.63
C SER A 48 15.43 -13.85 8.85
N ASP A 49 14.15 -13.48 8.98
CA ASP A 49 13.06 -14.05 8.18
C ASP A 49 12.92 -13.37 6.80
N ILE A 50 13.66 -12.30 6.54
CA ILE A 50 13.58 -11.56 5.27
C ILE A 50 14.44 -12.25 4.20
N GLU A 51 13.85 -12.44 3.03
CA GLU A 51 14.51 -12.94 1.82
C GLU A 51 14.75 -11.76 0.85
N PRO A 52 15.85 -11.01 0.97
CA PRO A 52 16.08 -9.81 0.15
C PRO A 52 16.36 -10.19 -1.30
N ALA A 53 15.63 -9.58 -2.24
CA ALA A 53 15.74 -9.89 -3.67
C ALA A 53 16.37 -8.78 -4.53
N CYS A 54 16.58 -7.57 -3.99
CA CYS A 54 17.18 -6.47 -4.73
C CYS A 54 18.68 -6.35 -4.42
N ALA A 55 19.55 -6.77 -5.34
CA ALA A 55 21.00 -6.68 -5.14
C ALA A 55 21.54 -5.24 -5.15
N ALA A 56 20.93 -4.35 -5.93
CA ALA A 56 21.37 -2.96 -6.06
C ALA A 56 20.99 -2.09 -4.85
N THR A 57 19.90 -2.45 -4.15
CA THR A 57 19.38 -1.70 -3.02
C THR A 57 19.12 -2.66 -1.85
N PRO A 58 19.98 -2.66 -0.82
CA PRO A 58 19.80 -3.49 0.36
C PRO A 58 18.44 -3.27 1.02
N PHE A 59 17.90 -4.32 1.63
CA PHE A 59 16.64 -4.23 2.38
C PHE A 59 16.83 -3.31 3.61
N PRO A 60 15.89 -2.39 3.90
CA PRO A 60 16.02 -1.44 4.99
C PRO A 60 15.95 -2.14 6.36
N THR A 61 16.57 -1.55 7.38
CA THR A 61 16.42 -2.02 8.76
C THR A 61 15.05 -1.61 9.29
N LEU A 62 14.30 -2.58 9.82
CA LEU A 62 12.97 -2.38 10.39
C LEU A 62 12.92 -2.82 11.85
N SER A 63 12.05 -2.18 12.64
CA SER A 63 11.71 -2.66 13.98
C SER A 63 10.75 -3.85 13.90
N ALA A 64 10.74 -4.71 14.92
CA ALA A 64 9.78 -5.79 15.06
C ALA A 64 8.81 -5.50 16.21
N VAL A 65 7.54 -5.83 16.00
CA VAL A 65 6.53 -5.77 17.06
C VAL A 65 6.85 -6.86 18.09
N ALA A 66 6.81 -6.50 19.37
CA ALA A 66 7.07 -7.45 20.45
C ALA A 66 5.88 -8.41 20.65
N GLY A 67 6.17 -9.63 21.10
CA GLY A 67 5.16 -10.62 21.49
C GLY A 67 5.09 -11.84 20.55
N ALA A 68 4.12 -12.70 20.83
CA ALA A 68 3.84 -13.89 20.02
C ALA A 68 3.13 -13.51 18.71
N ILE A 69 3.12 -14.46 17.75
CA ILE A 69 2.47 -14.29 16.45
C ILE A 69 1.00 -13.88 16.63
N SER A 70 0.58 -12.84 15.91
CA SER A 70 -0.79 -12.33 15.89
C SER A 70 -1.56 -12.84 14.66
N THR A 71 -2.80 -13.29 14.86
CA THR A 71 -3.72 -13.59 13.75
C THR A 71 -4.33 -12.31 13.19
N ILE A 72 -4.36 -12.18 11.86
CA ILE A 72 -5.02 -11.06 11.18
C ILE A 72 -6.54 -11.29 11.23
N PRO A 73 -7.35 -10.33 11.71
CA PRO A 73 -8.79 -10.48 11.75
C PRO A 73 -9.39 -10.58 10.35
N ALA A 74 -10.53 -11.27 10.23
CA ALA A 74 -11.30 -11.31 8.99
C ALA A 74 -11.82 -9.91 8.63
N VAL A 75 -11.96 -9.65 7.33
CA VAL A 75 -12.56 -8.41 6.83
C VAL A 75 -14.07 -8.44 7.15
N PRO A 76 -14.63 -7.41 7.81
CA PRO A 76 -16.08 -7.29 7.99
C PRO A 76 -16.81 -7.21 6.65
N LEU A 77 -18.02 -7.77 6.55
CA LEU A 77 -18.80 -7.81 5.30
C LEU A 77 -19.81 -6.66 5.19
N ASP A 78 -19.94 -5.89 6.27
CA ASP A 78 -20.85 -4.79 6.44
C ASP A 78 -20.23 -3.53 5.81
N SER A 79 -20.90 -3.05 4.74
CA SER A 79 -20.60 -1.83 3.99
C SER A 79 -21.29 -0.61 4.59
#